data_AF-A0A0C2ZXM4-F1
#
_entry.id   AF-A0A0C2ZXM4-F1
#
_cell.length_a   1.000
_cell.length_b   1.000
_cell.length_c   1.000
_cell.angle_alpha   90.00
_cell.angle_beta   90.00
_cell.angle_gamma   90.00
#
_symmetry.space_group_name_H-M   'P 1'
#
loop_
_entity.id
_entity.type
_entity.pdbx_description
1 polymer ?
#
loop_
_entity_poly.entity_id
_entity_poly.type
_entity_poly.pdbx_seq_one_letter_code
_entity_poly.pdbx_strand_id
1 'polypeptide(L)'
;MTLISQSIIMSIQALVKQQLELSELNTMTDAVELFARLASRSGCSVRLHCSVPMWSPFSDTCHDLHELNDLRSKSLCFIHNLLESLHSNGISASYRLAPSNSPLCFICAFPTELSVPTLRSATVEILQKAKINARQKVLLADLEHGPALIIS
;
A
#
# COMPACT_ATOMS: atom_id res chain seq x y z
N MET A 1 12.62 -3.17 46.69
CA MET A 1 13.64 -3.32 45.62
C MET A 1 13.09 -4.29 44.58
N THR A 2 12.45 -3.77 43.54
CA THR A 2 12.24 -4.49 42.26
C THR A 2 11.90 -3.45 41.21
N LEU A 3 12.95 -2.82 40.68
CA LEU A 3 12.90 -1.97 39.49
C LEU A 3 12.70 -2.89 38.29
N ILE A 4 11.44 -3.25 38.01
CA ILE A 4 11.10 -3.81 36.70
C ILE A 4 11.21 -2.63 35.73
N SER A 5 12.28 -2.66 34.96
CA SER A 5 12.84 -1.59 34.14
C SER A 5 11.77 -0.88 33.30
N GLN A 6 11.63 0.44 33.49
CA GLN A 6 10.88 1.35 32.60
C GLN A 6 11.27 1.19 31.12
N SER A 7 12.45 0.63 30.85
CA SER A 7 12.95 0.30 29.51
C SER A 7 12.11 -0.76 28.79
N ILE A 8 11.50 -1.72 29.50
CA ILE A 8 10.65 -2.76 28.90
C ILE A 8 9.29 -2.16 28.51
N ILE A 9 8.73 -1.27 29.33
CA ILE A 9 7.45 -0.61 29.06
C ILE A 9 7.59 0.38 27.89
N MET A 10 8.73 1.08 27.77
CA MET A 10 9.04 1.91 26.59
C MET A 10 9.22 1.09 25.32
N SER A 11 9.79 -0.13 25.40
CA SER A 11 9.99 -1.01 24.24
C SER A 11 8.67 -1.62 23.75
N ILE A 12 7.72 -1.92 24.65
CA ILE A 12 6.38 -2.38 24.27
C ILE A 12 5.56 -1.22 23.68
N GLN A 13 5.70 0.01 24.20
CA GLN A 13 5.08 1.18 23.58
C GLN A 13 5.70 1.54 22.23
N ALA A 14 6.99 1.25 21.99
CA ALA A 14 7.61 1.41 20.68
C ALA A 14 7.13 0.35 19.67
N LEU A 15 6.83 -0.88 20.11
CA LEU A 15 6.23 -1.91 19.25
C LEU A 15 4.76 -1.63 18.90
N VAL A 16 4.04 -0.92 19.78
CA VAL A 16 2.61 -0.58 19.60
C VAL A 16 2.41 0.77 18.89
N LYS A 17 3.49 1.47 18.54
CA LYS A 17 3.46 2.78 17.87
C LYS A 17 3.96 2.72 16.43
N GLN A 18 3.66 1.66 15.70
CA GLN A 18 3.55 1.78 14.24
C GLN A 18 2.27 2.56 13.92
N GLN A 19 2.33 3.87 14.12
CA GLN A 19 1.43 4.78 13.44
C GLN A 19 1.64 4.54 11.95
N LEU A 20 0.57 4.10 11.27
CA LEU A 20 0.46 4.08 9.82
C LEU A 20 0.74 5.52 9.33
N GLU A 21 1.99 5.85 9.04
CA GLU A 21 2.36 7.16 8.49
C GLU A 21 1.94 7.19 7.02
N LEU A 22 0.68 7.56 6.79
CA LEU A 22 0.15 7.81 5.46
C LEU A 22 0.81 9.09 4.94
N SER A 23 1.81 8.91 4.08
CA SER A 23 2.45 10.02 3.37
C SER A 23 1.68 10.29 2.08
N GLU A 24 1.12 11.50 1.96
CA GLU A 24 0.55 11.98 0.70
C GLU A 24 1.68 12.29 -0.28
N LEU A 25 1.58 11.76 -1.49
CA LEU A 25 2.62 11.86 -2.50
C LEU A 25 2.17 12.77 -3.63
N ASN A 26 2.91 13.85 -3.84
CA ASN A 26 2.61 14.86 -4.84
C ASN A 26 2.98 14.40 -6.26
N THR A 27 3.92 13.46 -6.39
CA THR A 27 4.35 12.92 -7.69
C THR A 27 4.48 11.40 -7.67
N MET A 28 4.26 10.79 -8.84
CA MET A 28 4.43 9.35 -9.05
C MET A 28 5.90 8.93 -8.84
N THR A 29 6.85 9.77 -9.21
CA THR A 29 8.29 9.49 -9.04
C THR A 29 8.66 9.36 -7.57
N ASP A 30 8.19 10.28 -6.72
CA ASP A 30 8.44 10.24 -5.27
C ASP A 30 7.81 9.00 -4.63
N ALA A 31 6.59 8.66 -5.06
CA ALA A 31 5.87 7.47 -4.61
C ALA A 31 6.68 6.20 -4.86
N VAL A 32 7.21 6.11 -6.07
CA VAL A 32 7.98 4.96 -6.55
C VAL A 32 9.32 4.86 -5.85
N GLU A 33 10.06 5.96 -5.69
CA GLU A 33 11.34 5.96 -4.99
C GLU A 33 11.19 5.53 -3.52
N LEU A 34 10.22 6.10 -2.82
CA LEU A 34 9.95 5.76 -1.42
C LEU A 34 9.49 4.31 -1.28
N PHE A 35 8.61 3.86 -2.19
CA PHE A 35 8.16 2.48 -2.22
C PHE A 35 9.31 1.50 -2.48
N ALA A 36 10.18 1.79 -3.46
CA ALA A 36 11.36 0.99 -3.79
C ALA A 36 12.33 0.91 -2.61
N ARG A 37 12.57 2.04 -1.93
CA ARG A 37 13.42 2.11 -0.72
C ARG A 37 12.86 1.27 0.43
N LEU A 38 11.55 1.27 0.62
CA LEU A 38 10.90 0.44 1.65
C LEU A 38 10.92 -1.04 1.27
N ALA A 39 10.66 -1.35 0.00
CA ALA A 39 10.65 -2.72 -0.51
C ALA A 39 12.04 -3.38 -0.48
N SER A 40 13.11 -2.61 -0.77
CA SER A 40 14.49 -3.09 -0.78
C SER A 40 15.04 -3.46 0.59
N ARG A 41 14.42 -3.00 1.69
CA ARG A 41 14.78 -3.43 3.06
C ARG A 41 14.69 -4.95 3.25
N SER A 42 13.84 -5.62 2.46
CA SER A 42 13.67 -7.06 2.50
C SER A 42 14.75 -7.85 1.75
N GLY A 43 15.56 -7.19 0.90
CA GLY A 43 16.65 -7.82 0.14
C GLY A 43 16.23 -8.85 -0.92
N CYS A 44 14.94 -9.08 -1.12
CA CYS A 44 14.40 -10.17 -1.95
C CYS A 44 13.60 -9.67 -3.16
N SER A 45 13.34 -10.58 -4.11
CA SER A 45 12.38 -10.34 -5.19
C SER A 45 10.99 -10.04 -4.63
N VAL A 46 10.39 -8.97 -5.10
CA VAL A 46 9.11 -8.46 -4.60
C VAL A 46 7.97 -8.93 -5.49
N ARG A 47 6.85 -9.32 -4.89
CA ARG A 47 5.58 -9.50 -5.60
C ARG A 47 4.58 -8.43 -5.17
N LEU A 48 4.16 -7.63 -6.14
CA LEU A 48 3.12 -6.62 -5.97
C LEU A 48 1.75 -7.31 -6.01
N HIS A 49 0.95 -7.05 -4.99
CA HIS A 49 -0.45 -7.43 -4.95
C HIS A 49 -1.29 -6.18 -5.20
N CYS A 50 -1.95 -6.14 -6.35
CA CYS A 50 -2.64 -4.95 -6.84
C CYS A 50 -4.14 -5.22 -6.90
N SER A 51 -4.93 -4.48 -6.13
CA SER A 51 -6.38 -4.50 -6.25
C SER A 51 -6.82 -3.61 -7.42
N VAL A 52 -7.72 -4.11 -8.26
CA VAL A 52 -8.27 -3.36 -9.40
C VAL A 52 -9.73 -3.04 -9.12
N PRO A 53 -10.12 -1.76 -9.11
CA PRO A 53 -11.51 -1.37 -8.85
C PRO A 53 -12.41 -1.84 -10.00
N MET A 54 -13.31 -2.79 -9.68
CA MET A 54 -14.26 -3.38 -10.65
C MET A 54 -15.65 -2.80 -10.47
N TRP A 55 -16.08 -2.63 -9.23
CA TRP A 55 -17.41 -2.12 -8.87
C TRP A 55 -17.33 -1.38 -7.53
N SER A 56 -18.20 -0.40 -7.31
CA SER A 56 -18.36 0.25 -6.00
C SER A 56 -19.85 0.45 -5.74
N PRO A 57 -20.46 -0.26 -4.77
CA PRO A 57 -21.81 0.07 -4.35
C PRO A 57 -21.76 1.40 -3.57
N PHE A 58 -22.28 2.46 -4.17
CA PHE A 58 -22.52 3.78 -3.54
C PHE A 58 -21.39 4.25 -2.60
N SER A 59 -20.31 4.76 -3.20
CA SER A 59 -19.22 5.39 -2.45
C SER A 59 -19.19 6.90 -2.66
N ASP A 60 -19.00 7.67 -1.58
CA ASP A 60 -18.81 9.12 -1.62
C ASP A 60 -17.55 9.56 -2.42
N THR A 61 -16.66 8.63 -2.76
CA THR A 61 -15.41 8.90 -3.50
C THR A 61 -15.53 8.74 -5.02
N CYS A 62 -16.44 7.91 -5.53
CA CYS A 62 -16.61 7.62 -6.95
C CYS A 62 -18.09 7.79 -7.34
N HIS A 63 -18.40 8.88 -8.05
CA HIS A 63 -19.77 9.32 -8.30
C HIS A 63 -20.40 8.65 -9.52
N ASP A 64 -19.61 8.22 -10.50
CA ASP A 64 -20.10 7.51 -11.68
C ASP A 64 -19.15 6.44 -12.22
N LEU A 65 -19.61 5.72 -13.25
CA LEU A 65 -18.85 4.65 -13.91
C LEU A 65 -17.66 5.17 -14.74
N HIS A 66 -17.66 6.45 -15.14
CA HIS A 66 -16.57 7.06 -15.88
C HIS A 66 -15.39 7.30 -14.94
N GLU A 67 -15.62 7.88 -13.77
CA GLU A 67 -14.60 8.07 -12.73
C GLU A 67 -13.98 6.73 -12.32
N LEU A 68 -14.79 5.68 -12.18
CA LEU A 68 -14.30 4.33 -11.87
C LEU A 68 -13.40 3.77 -12.98
N ASN A 69 -13.78 3.97 -14.24
CA ASN A 69 -13.01 3.52 -15.38
C ASN A 69 -11.69 4.29 -15.54
N ASP A 70 -11.72 5.60 -15.27
CA ASP A 70 -10.54 6.46 -15.27
C ASP A 70 -9.58 6.05 -14.15
N LEU A 71 -10.09 5.81 -12.93
CA LEU A 71 -9.29 5.31 -11.82
C LEU A 71 -8.66 3.96 -12.17
N ARG A 72 -9.43 3.03 -12.76
CA ARG A 72 -8.92 1.74 -13.21
C ARG A 72 -7.78 1.90 -14.21
N SER A 73 -7.96 2.76 -15.21
CA SER A 73 -6.96 3.02 -16.24
C SER A 73 -5.69 3.64 -15.65
N LYS A 74 -5.83 4.67 -14.80
CA LYS A 74 -4.72 5.30 -14.07
C LYS A 74 -3.98 4.30 -13.18
N SER A 75 -4.72 3.45 -12.48
CA SER A 75 -4.15 2.42 -11.60
C SER A 75 -3.28 1.44 -12.38
N LEU A 76 -3.75 0.97 -13.55
CA LEU A 76 -2.98 0.05 -14.39
C LEU A 76 -1.71 0.70 -14.95
N CYS A 77 -1.81 1.95 -15.43
CA CYS A 77 -0.63 2.71 -15.85
C CYS A 77 0.37 2.90 -14.70
N PHE A 78 -0.13 3.24 -13.51
CA PHE A 78 0.71 3.42 -12.33
C PHE A 78 1.43 2.12 -11.95
N ILE A 79 0.73 0.98 -11.94
CA ILE A 79 1.32 -0.35 -11.66
C ILE A 79 2.44 -0.65 -12.65
N HIS A 80 2.22 -0.36 -13.93
CA HIS A 80 3.22 -0.60 -14.97
C HIS A 80 4.47 0.27 -14.76
N ASN A 81 4.29 1.58 -14.57
CA ASN A 81 5.39 2.51 -14.33
C ASN A 81 6.17 2.17 -13.05
N LEU A 82 5.46 1.76 -11.99
CA LEU A 82 6.06 1.29 -10.74
C LEU A 82 6.93 0.05 -11.00
N LEU A 83 6.44 -0.91 -11.78
CA LEU A 83 7.18 -2.13 -12.10
C LEU A 83 8.45 -1.82 -12.91
N GLU A 84 8.33 -1.00 -13.95
CA GLU A 84 9.49 -0.58 -14.76
C GLU A 84 10.53 0.14 -13.90
N SER A 85 10.10 1.01 -13.01
CA SER A 85 11.03 1.72 -12.13
C SER A 85 11.68 0.83 -11.08
N LEU A 86 10.97 -0.16 -10.54
CA LEU A 86 11.59 -1.17 -9.67
C LEU A 86 12.67 -1.94 -10.42
N HIS A 87 12.39 -2.36 -11.65
CA HIS A 87 13.36 -3.06 -12.51
C HIS A 87 14.56 -2.18 -12.85
N SER A 88 14.36 -0.89 -13.17
CA SER A 88 15.46 0.03 -13.46
C SER A 88 16.38 0.27 -12.26
N ASN A 89 15.87 0.08 -11.04
CA ASN A 89 16.65 0.13 -9.80
C ASN A 89 17.24 -1.25 -9.40
N GLY A 90 17.20 -2.23 -10.30
CA GLY A 90 17.76 -3.57 -10.07
C GLY A 90 16.92 -4.47 -9.14
N ILE A 91 15.68 -4.07 -8.83
CA ILE A 91 14.78 -4.86 -7.98
C ILE A 91 13.96 -5.78 -8.88
N SER A 92 14.15 -7.10 -8.73
CA SER A 92 13.28 -8.08 -9.39
C SER A 92 11.86 -7.99 -8.83
N ALA A 93 10.92 -7.56 -9.67
CA ALA A 93 9.52 -7.36 -9.29
C ALA A 93 8.57 -8.12 -10.23
N SER A 94 7.50 -8.67 -9.66
CA SER A 94 6.34 -9.22 -10.39
C SER A 94 5.06 -8.65 -9.81
N TYR A 95 3.92 -8.74 -10.51
CA TYR A 95 2.64 -8.27 -9.99
C TYR A 95 1.51 -9.28 -10.19
N ARG A 96 0.50 -9.20 -9.34
CA ARG A 96 -0.77 -9.92 -9.45
C ARG A 96 -1.92 -8.94 -9.32
N LEU A 97 -2.83 -8.98 -10.28
CA LEU A 97 -4.08 -8.22 -10.22
C LEU A 97 -5.16 -9.05 -9.49
N ALA A 98 -5.91 -8.38 -8.62
CA ALA A 98 -7.07 -8.94 -7.95
C ALA A 98 -8.26 -7.98 -8.10
N PRO A 99 -9.43 -8.43 -8.59
CA PRO A 99 -10.61 -7.58 -8.66
C PRO A 99 -11.06 -7.16 -7.26
N SER A 100 -11.54 -5.93 -7.14
CA SER A 100 -12.01 -5.34 -5.88
C SER A 100 -13.36 -4.64 -6.06
N ASN A 101 -14.18 -4.72 -5.01
CA ASN A 101 -15.47 -4.02 -4.90
C ASN A 101 -15.32 -2.66 -4.19
N SER A 102 -14.11 -2.10 -4.17
CA SER A 102 -13.77 -0.82 -3.56
C SER A 102 -13.50 0.21 -4.66
N PRO A 103 -13.86 1.50 -4.46
CA PRO A 103 -13.52 2.60 -5.37
C PRO A 103 -12.05 3.04 -5.22
N LEU A 104 -11.16 2.16 -4.75
CA LEU A 104 -9.77 2.43 -4.46
C LEU A 104 -8.89 1.33 -5.07
N CYS A 105 -7.69 1.70 -5.53
CA CYS A 105 -6.65 0.75 -5.90
C CYS A 105 -5.60 0.65 -4.79
N PHE A 106 -5.36 -0.56 -4.32
CA PHE A 106 -4.33 -0.89 -3.32
C PHE A 106 -3.22 -1.66 -3.99
N ILE A 107 -1.97 -1.22 -3.80
CA ILE A 107 -0.78 -1.90 -4.31
C ILE A 107 0.13 -2.18 -3.13
N CYS A 108 0.35 -3.44 -2.80
CA CYS A 108 1.22 -3.80 -1.69
C CYS A 108 2.40 -4.62 -2.18
N ALA A 109 3.60 -4.30 -1.73
CA ALA A 109 4.78 -5.14 -1.93
C ALA A 109 4.88 -6.15 -0.80
N PHE A 110 4.91 -7.43 -1.14
CA PHE A 110 5.23 -8.49 -0.18
C PHE A 110 6.44 -9.31 -0.66
N PRO A 111 7.22 -9.86 0.29
CA PRO A 111 8.13 -10.95 -0.01
C PRO A 111 7.36 -12.09 -0.68
N THR A 112 7.99 -12.71 -1.69
CA THR A 112 7.33 -13.75 -2.50
C THR A 112 6.89 -14.98 -1.67
N GLU A 113 7.45 -15.15 -0.47
CA GLU A 113 7.16 -16.26 0.46
C GLU A 113 5.95 -16.02 1.38
N LEU A 114 5.35 -14.83 1.41
CA LEU A 114 4.30 -14.46 2.36
C LEU A 114 2.89 -14.90 1.90
N SER A 115 2.09 -15.45 2.83
CA SER A 115 0.78 -16.06 2.52
C SER A 115 -0.37 -15.03 2.37
N VAL A 116 -1.30 -15.33 1.45
CA VAL A 116 -2.45 -14.49 1.04
C VAL A 116 -3.45 -14.11 2.17
N PRO A 117 -3.67 -14.88 3.25
CA PRO A 117 -4.61 -14.49 4.31
C PRO A 117 -4.17 -13.23 5.07
N THR A 118 -2.87 -13.07 5.32
CA THR A 118 -2.31 -11.93 6.04
C THR A 118 -2.50 -10.62 5.27
N LEU A 119 -2.42 -10.69 3.93
CA LEU A 119 -2.67 -9.57 3.01
C LEU A 119 -4.07 -8.97 3.22
N ARG A 120 -5.11 -9.81 3.30
CA ARG A 120 -6.50 -9.34 3.41
C ARG A 120 -6.73 -8.57 4.71
N SER A 121 -6.17 -9.05 5.82
CA SER A 121 -6.29 -8.39 7.13
C SER A 121 -5.61 -7.02 7.12
N ALA A 122 -4.38 -6.94 6.60
CA ALA A 122 -3.64 -5.68 6.50
C ALA A 122 -4.36 -4.66 5.61
N THR A 123 -4.89 -5.07 4.45
CA THR A 123 -5.62 -4.16 3.55
C THR A 123 -6.90 -3.61 4.19
N VAL A 124 -7.65 -4.42 4.93
CA VAL A 124 -8.87 -3.97 5.63
C VAL A 124 -8.53 -2.98 6.73
N GLU A 125 -7.46 -3.22 7.48
CA GLU A 125 -7.02 -2.32 8.54
C GLU A 125 -6.58 -0.95 7.99
N ILE A 126 -5.86 -0.94 6.88
CA ILE A 126 -5.47 0.29 6.17
C ILE A 126 -6.69 1.05 5.67
N LEU A 127 -7.64 0.35 5.04
CA LEU A 127 -8.91 0.93 4.56
C LEU A 127 -9.70 1.58 5.69
N GLN A 128 -9.73 0.97 6.87
CA GLN A 128 -10.45 1.50 8.03
C GLN A 128 -9.73 2.70 8.66
N LYS A 129 -8.40 2.68 8.69
CA LYS A 129 -7.57 3.74 9.30
C LYS A 129 -7.41 4.94 8.39
N ALA A 130 -7.26 4.70 7.09
CA ALA A 130 -7.21 5.73 6.07
C ALA A 130 -8.64 6.21 5.84
N LYS A 131 -9.08 7.26 6.55
CA LYS A 131 -10.29 8.02 6.20
C LYS A 131 -10.06 8.74 4.86
N ILE A 132 -10.01 7.98 3.76
CA ILE A 132 -9.71 8.46 2.42
C ILE A 132 -10.98 9.14 1.90
N ASN A 133 -11.13 10.40 2.31
CA ASN A 133 -12.19 11.29 1.84
C ASN A 133 -11.73 12.13 0.64
N ALA A 134 -10.48 11.97 0.21
CA ALA A 134 -9.85 12.82 -0.80
C ALA A 134 -9.67 12.05 -2.11
N ARG A 135 -10.14 12.64 -3.21
CA ARG A 135 -10.02 12.12 -4.58
C ARG A 135 -8.63 12.39 -5.15
N GLN A 136 -8.19 11.57 -6.10
CA GLN A 136 -6.98 11.78 -6.89
C GLN A 136 -5.70 11.85 -6.05
N LYS A 137 -5.59 11.04 -5.01
CA LYS A 137 -4.41 11.00 -4.15
C LYS A 137 -3.71 9.65 -4.23
N VAL A 138 -2.39 9.71 -4.15
CA VAL A 138 -1.55 8.54 -3.92
C VAL A 138 -1.04 8.62 -2.49
N LEU A 139 -1.40 7.64 -1.67
CA LEU A 139 -0.96 7.53 -0.29
C LEU A 139 0.01 6.37 -0.16
N LEU A 140 1.13 6.57 0.52
CA LEU A 140 2.07 5.51 0.89
C LEU A 140 1.94 5.19 2.38
N ALA A 141 1.90 3.91 2.69
CA ALA A 141 1.95 3.35 4.03
C ALA A 141 3.14 2.38 4.15
N ASP A 142 3.91 2.49 5.23
CA ASP A 142 4.85 1.44 5.65
C ASP A 142 4.11 0.46 6.58
N LEU A 143 3.97 -0.80 6.18
CA LEU A 143 3.31 -1.84 6.97
C LEU A 143 4.35 -2.81 7.53
N GLU A 144 3.96 -3.57 8.56
CA GLU A 144 4.79 -4.64 9.15
C GLU A 144 5.38 -5.62 8.13
N HIS A 145 4.69 -5.83 7.00
CA HIS A 145 5.02 -6.83 6.01
C HIS A 145 5.46 -6.26 4.65
N GLY A 146 5.59 -4.94 4.55
CA GLY A 146 6.03 -4.24 3.34
C GLY A 146 5.20 -2.99 3.03
N PRO A 147 5.67 -2.14 2.09
CA PRO A 147 5.00 -0.91 1.78
C PRO A 147 3.70 -1.15 1.01
N ALA A 148 2.72 -0.26 1.20
CA ALA A 148 1.47 -0.23 0.46
C ALA A 148 1.20 1.17 -0.10
N LEU A 149 0.68 1.21 -1.33
CA LEU A 149 0.20 2.40 -2.01
C LEU A 149 -1.32 2.32 -2.14
N ILE A 150 -1.99 3.46 -1.99
CA ILE A 150 -3.43 3.60 -2.15
C ILE A 150 -3.69 4.71 -3.15
N ILE A 151 -4.49 4.42 -4.17
CA ILE A 151 -4.87 5.36 -5.24
C ILE A 151 -6.38 5.56 -5.18
N SER A 152 -6.81 6.82 -5.06
CA SER A 152 -8.21 7.25 -5.04
C SER A 152 -8.62 8.13 -6.22
#